data_AF-A0A2G6IWZ3-F1
#
_entry.id   AF-A0A2G6IWZ3-F1
#
_cell.length_a   1.000
_cell.length_b   1.000
_cell.length_c   1.000
_cell.angle_alpha   90.00
_cell.angle_beta   90.00
_cell.angle_gamma   90.00
#
_symmetry.space_group_name_H-M   'P 1'
#
loop_
_entity.id
_entity.type
_entity.pdbx_description
1 polymer ?
#
loop_
_entity_poly.entity_id
_entity_poly.type
_entity_poly.pdbx_seq_one_letter_code
_entity_poly.pdbx_strand_id
1 'polypeptide(L)' 'MNAADTAWIITATALVLFMSLPGLALFYGGLVRARNVLSVFMHVYAIACLMSVLWLAFGYSIAFGPGTPGL' A
#
# COMPACT_ATOMS: atom_id res chain seq x y z
N MET A 1 7.16 -24.46 3.48
CA MET A 1 6.52 -23.48 2.57
C MET A 1 6.16 -24.22 1.30
N ASN A 2 4.87 -24.35 0.99
CA ASN A 2 4.46 -24.97 -0.28
C ASN A 2 4.57 -23.92 -1.40
N ALA A 3 4.96 -24.35 -2.60
CA ALA A 3 5.09 -23.45 -3.74
C ALA A 3 3.74 -22.82 -4.13
N ALA A 4 2.64 -23.57 -3.99
CA ALA A 4 1.28 -23.08 -4.23
C ALA A 4 0.89 -21.95 -3.27
N ASP A 5 1.15 -22.12 -1.96
CA ASP A 5 0.84 -21.10 -0.95
C ASP A 5 1.66 -19.83 -1.18
N THR A 6 2.92 -19.97 -1.58
CA THR A 6 3.81 -18.84 -1.87
C THR A 6 3.35 -18.08 -3.12
N ALA A 7 3.02 -18.80 -4.20
CA ALA A 7 2.49 -18.20 -5.43
C ALA A 7 1.17 -17.46 -5.17
N TRP A 8 0.30 -18.03 -4.33
CA TRP A 8 -0.95 -17.38 -3.95
C TRP A 8 -0.71 -16.10 -3.14
N ILE A 9 0.16 -16.12 -2.13
CA ILE A 9 0.46 -14.92 -1.32
C ILE A 9 1.11 -13.81 -2.16
N ILE A 10 2.01 -14.13 -3.09
CA ILE A 10 2.60 -13.14 -4.00
C ILE A 10 1.54 -12.55 -4.93
N THR A 11 0.63 -13.38 -5.45
CA THR A 11 -0.47 -12.90 -6.31
C THR A 11 -1.43 -12.00 -5.52
N ALA A 12 -1.81 -12.41 -4.32
CA ALA A 12 -2.69 -11.63 -3.44
C ALA A 12 -2.07 -10.28 -3.04
N THR A 13 -0.78 -10.25 -2.69
CA THR A 13 -0.07 -9.00 -2.37
C THR A 13 0.04 -8.07 -3.58
N ALA A 14 0.26 -8.61 -4.79
CA ALA A 14 0.23 -7.82 -6.02
C ALA A 14 -1.16 -7.20 -6.29
N LEU A 15 -2.25 -7.94 -6.06
CA LEU A 15 -3.61 -7.42 -6.20
C LEU A 15 -3.90 -6.28 -5.20
N VAL A 16 -3.45 -6.41 -3.96
CA VAL A 16 -3.59 -5.35 -2.94
C VAL A 16 -2.80 -4.09 -3.31
N LEU A 17 -1.58 -4.25 -3.83
CA LEU A 17 -0.80 -3.11 -4.34
C LEU A 17 -1.53 -2.43 -5.52
N PHE A 18 -2.15 -3.21 -6.40
CA PHE A 18 -2.90 -2.70 -7.54
C PHE A 18 -4.14 -1.87 -7.12
N MET A 19 -4.77 -2.21 -5.98
CA MET A 19 -5.85 -1.39 -5.41
C MET A 19 -5.36 0.02 -5.05
N SER A 20 -4.11 0.16 -4.59
CA SER A 20 -3.54 1.46 -4.21
C SER A 20 -3.04 2.24 -5.42
N LEU A 21 -2.34 1.56 -6.34
CA LEU A 21 -1.80 2.13 -7.58
C LEU A 21 -2.15 1.19 -8.74
N PRO A 22 -3.04 1.57 -9.69
CA PRO A 22 -3.69 2.86 -9.89
C PRO A 22 -5.11 2.98 -9.29
N GLY A 23 -5.62 1.97 -8.57
CA GLY A 23 -7.03 1.90 -8.15
C GLY A 23 -7.57 3.13 -7.42
N LEU A 24 -6.93 3.53 -6.31
CA LEU A 24 -7.32 4.71 -5.54
C LEU A 24 -7.10 6.01 -6.33
N ALA A 25 -6.00 6.12 -7.07
CA ALA A 25 -5.69 7.32 -7.85
C ALA A 25 -6.71 7.57 -8.98
N LEU A 26 -7.17 6.51 -9.65
CA LEU A 26 -8.21 6.60 -10.68
C LEU A 26 -9.59 6.86 -10.07
N PHE A 27 -9.92 6.21 -8.96
CA PHE A 27 -11.21 6.41 -8.30
C PHE A 27 -11.36 7.83 -7.74
N TYR A 28 -10.38 8.30 -6.96
CA TYR A 28 -10.40 9.66 -6.42
C TYR A 28 -10.11 10.72 -7.47
N GLY A 29 -9.27 10.41 -8.47
CA GLY A 29 -9.02 11.26 -9.63
C GLY A 29 -10.28 11.48 -10.47
N GLY A 30 -11.12 10.47 -10.66
CA GLY A 30 -12.37 10.59 -11.42
C GLY A 30 -13.44 11.46 -10.74
N LEU A 31 -13.33 11.69 -9.43
CA LEU A 31 -14.24 12.54 -8.65
C LEU A 31 -13.80 14.02 -8.59
N VAL A 32 -12.58 14.35 -9.02
CA VAL A 32 -12.07 15.73 -9.06
C VAL A 32 -12.06 16.30 -10.48
N ARG A 33 -12.07 17.63 -10.58
CA ARG A 33 -11.93 18.33 -11.87
C ARG A 33 -10.62 17.92 -12.55
N ALA A 34 -10.65 17.74 -13.87
CA ALA A 34 -9.51 17.33 -14.70
C ALA A 34 -8.20 18.09 -14.40
N ARG A 35 -8.29 19.39 -14.07
CA ARG A 35 -7.13 20.22 -13.71
C ARG A 35 -6.39 19.79 -12.43
N ASN A 36 -7.05 19.05 -11.54
CA ASN A 36 -6.50 18.62 -10.24
C ASN A 36 -6.17 17.12 -10.21
N VAL A 37 -6.50 16.37 -11.27
CA VAL A 37 -6.26 14.92 -11.36
C VAL A 37 -4.77 14.62 -11.20
N LEU A 38 -3.90 15.37 -11.89
CA LEU A 38 -2.45 15.20 -11.78
C LEU A 38 -1.94 15.38 -10.34
N SER A 39 -2.54 16.31 -9.58
CA SER A 39 -2.20 16.50 -8.16
C SER A 39 -2.58 15.28 -7.32
N VAL A 40 -3.77 14.69 -7.55
CA VAL A 40 -4.21 13.48 -6.85
C VAL A 40 -3.27 12.30 -7.15
N PHE A 41 -2.86 12.12 -8.40
CA PHE A 41 -1.88 11.09 -8.77
C PHE A 41 -0.55 11.26 -8.04
N MET A 42 -0.03 12.49 -7.96
CA MET A 42 1.23 12.77 -7.26
C MET A 42 1.12 12.51 -5.74
N HIS A 43 -0.01 12.85 -5.11
CA HIS A 43 -0.23 12.56 -3.69
C HIS A 43 -0.30 11.06 -3.43
N VAL A 44 -1.06 10.29 -4.23
CA VAL A 44 -1.18 8.84 -4.05
C VAL A 44 0.17 8.16 -4.27
N TYR A 45 0.95 8.58 -5.26
CA TYR A 45 2.30 8.07 -5.49
C TYR A 45 3.27 8.39 -4.35
N ALA A 46 3.27 9.65 -3.87
CA ALA A 46 4.13 10.08 -2.77
C ALA A 46 3.81 9.33 -1.48
N ILE A 47 2.53 9.15 -1.15
CA ILE A 47 2.09 8.41 0.05
C ILE A 47 2.43 6.92 -0.10
N ALA A 48 2.24 6.32 -1.28
CA ALA A 48 2.58 4.91 -1.50
C ALA A 48 4.09 4.65 -1.30
N CYS A 49 4.95 5.54 -1.80
CA CYS A 49 6.40 5.45 -1.61
C CYS A 49 6.79 5.66 -0.14
N LEU A 50 6.25 6.71 0.50
CA LEU A 50 6.49 7.01 1.91
C LEU A 50 6.08 5.84 2.82
N MET A 51 4.88 5.30 2.63
CA MET A 51 4.36 4.19 3.43
C MET A 51 5.15 2.90 3.18
N SER A 52 5.62 2.66 1.96
CA SER A 52 6.49 1.50 1.66
C SER A 52 7.81 1.57 2.43
N VAL A 53 8.45 2.74 2.48
CA VAL A 53 9.69 2.96 3.26
C VAL A 53 9.42 2.85 4.75
N LEU A 54 8.38 3.51 5.27
CA LEU A 54 8.02 3.44 6.68
C LEU A 54 7.66 2.02 7.13
N TRP A 55 6.99 1.25 6.28
CA TRP A 55 6.64 -0.15 6.54
C TRP A 55 7.88 -1.01 6.73
N LEU A 56 8.89 -0.85 5.86
CA LEU A 56 10.16 -1.56 5.97
C LEU A 56 11.00 -1.11 7.17
N ALA A 57 11.01 0.19 7.48
CA ALA A 57 11.85 0.75 8.53
C ALA A 57 11.31 0.46 9.95
N PHE A 58 10.02 0.70 10.17
CA PHE A 58 9.42 0.63 11.52
C PHE A 58 8.06 -0.07 11.54
N GLY A 59 7.26 0.05 10.47
CA GLY A 59 5.87 -0.44 10.45
C GLY A 59 5.75 -1.94 10.71
N TYR A 60 6.61 -2.75 10.09
CA TYR A 60 6.63 -4.20 10.34
C TYR A 60 6.97 -4.52 11.81
N SER A 61 7.98 -3.83 12.36
CA SER A 61 8.41 -4.04 13.74
C SER A 61 7.39 -3.56 14.77
N ILE A 62 6.59 -2.53 14.46
CA ILE A 62 5.54 -2.05 15.37
C ILE A 62 4.32 -2.98 15.32
N ALA A 63 3.94 -3.44 14.12
CA ALA A 63 2.75 -4.28 13.95
C ALA A 63 2.97 -5.74 14.38
N PHE A 64 4.16 -6.29 14.16
CA PHE A 64 4.48 -7.70 14.40
C PHE A 64 5.68 -7.90 15.35
N GLY A 65 6.24 -6.82 15.89
CA GLY A 65 7.25 -6.93 16.93
C GLY A 65 6.66 -7.54 18.20
N PRO A 66 7.53 -8.00 19.13
CA PRO A 66 7.09 -8.47 20.42
C PRO A 66 6.45 -7.30 21.18
N GLY A 67 5.12 -7.23 21.17
CA GLY A 67 4.38 -6.39 22.09
C GLY A 67 4.49 -7.01 23.47
N THR A 68 4.85 -6.21 24.47
CA THR A 68 4.70 -6.64 25.85
C THR A 68 3.22 -6.92 26.12
N PRO A 69 2.84 -8.15 26.49
CA PRO A 69 1.44 -8.46 26.75
C PRO A 69 1.05 -7.89 28.11
N GLY A 70 0.65 -6.62 28.14
CA GLY A 70 0.03 -5.98 29.31
C GLY A 70 0.62 -4.62 29.70
N LEU A 71 1.94 -4.44 29.56
CA LEU A 71 2.78 -3.25 29.79
C LEU A 71 4.13 -3.52 29.13
#